data_AF-Q0FVX9-F1
#
_entry.id   AF-Q0FVX9-F1
#
_cell.length_a   1.000
_cell.length_b   1.000
_cell.length_c   1.000
_cell.angle_alpha   90.00
_cell.angle_beta   90.00
_cell.angle_gamma   90.00
#
_symmetry.space_group_name_H-M   'P 1'
#
loop_
_entity.id
_entity.type
_entity.pdbx_description
1 polymer ?
#
loop_
_entity_poly.entity_id
_entity_poly.type
_entity_poly.pdbx_seq_one_letter_code
_entity_poly.pdbx_strand_id
1 'polypeptide(L)'
;MPDLCEMTLAANACAVLPDRPDLHCPIARIDEVATILCETSEGRILSRTGLVEAGAKLAMMTRGLSPKRLTGAQVSALITKFDLDW
;
A
#
# COMPACT_ATOMS: atom_id res chain seq x y z
N MET A 1 3.18 12.24 3.70
CA MET A 1 2.57 10.94 3.35
C MET A 1 1.46 10.67 4.36
N PRO A 2 0.19 10.74 3.97
CA PRO A 2 -0.98 10.64 4.85
C PRO A 2 -1.26 9.22 5.36
N ASP A 3 -0.29 8.31 5.30
CA ASP A 3 -0.42 6.94 5.84
C ASP A 3 0.46 6.73 7.09
N LEU A 4 1.48 7.56 7.33
CA LEU A 4 2.44 7.32 8.42
C LEU A 4 1.83 7.59 9.80
N CYS A 5 0.97 8.61 9.92
CA CYS A 5 0.29 8.94 11.18
C CYS A 5 -0.69 7.81 11.56
N GLU A 6 -1.48 7.38 10.58
CA GLU A 6 -2.49 6.35 10.65
C GLU A 6 -1.87 4.99 10.98
N MET A 7 -0.76 4.64 10.32
CA MET A 7 -0.02 3.41 10.62
C MET A 7 0.66 3.45 11.98
N THR A 8 1.11 4.63 12.45
CA THR A 8 1.64 4.78 13.82
C THR A 8 0.54 4.57 14.86
N LEU A 9 -0.66 5.12 14.63
CA LEU A 9 -1.81 4.88 15.51
C LEU A 9 -2.21 3.41 15.53
N ALA A 10 -2.27 2.75 14.37
CA ALA A 10 -2.55 1.32 14.27
C ALA A 10 -1.47 0.46 14.96
N ALA A 11 -0.20 0.79 14.78
CA ALA A 11 0.93 0.13 15.44
C ALA A 11 0.77 0.17 16.96
N ASN A 12 0.52 1.35 17.51
CA ASN A 12 0.35 1.56 18.95
C ASN A 12 -0.86 0.81 19.50
N ALA A 13 -1.99 0.85 18.81
CA ALA A 13 -3.22 0.19 19.25
C ALA A 13 -3.11 -1.34 19.25
N CYS A 14 -2.34 -1.90 18.31
CA CYS A 14 -2.20 -3.35 18.13
C CYS A 14 -0.92 -3.92 18.75
N ALA A 15 -0.09 -3.11 19.40
CA ALA A 15 1.23 -3.50 19.94
C ALA A 15 2.13 -4.17 18.88
N VAL A 16 2.09 -3.67 17.64
CA VAL A 16 2.94 -4.10 16.53
C VAL A 16 3.86 -2.97 16.10
N LEU A 17 4.87 -3.28 15.30
CA LEU A 17 5.80 -2.28 14.75
C LEU A 17 5.85 -2.42 13.22
N PRO A 18 6.21 -1.35 12.50
CA PRO A 18 6.56 -1.50 11.10
C PRO A 18 7.85 -2.30 10.95
N ASP A 19 8.05 -2.91 9.78
CA ASP A 19 9.30 -3.61 9.46
C ASP A 19 10.49 -2.65 9.32
N ARG A 20 10.20 -1.45 8.77
CA ARG A 20 11.14 -0.35 8.60
C ARG A 20 10.44 1.00 8.80
N PRO A 21 11.15 2.06 9.22
CA PRO A 21 10.53 3.33 9.60
C PRO A 21 9.71 4.01 8.50
N ASP A 22 10.08 3.80 7.24
CA ASP A 22 9.45 4.39 6.06
C ASP A 22 8.41 3.49 5.39
N LEU A 23 8.12 2.30 5.97
CA LEU A 23 7.21 1.28 5.45
C LEU A 23 7.64 0.72 4.07
N HIS A 24 7.30 -0.52 3.74
CA HIS A 24 7.60 -1.08 2.41
C HIS A 24 6.71 -0.52 1.32
N CYS A 25 5.47 -0.14 1.64
CA CYS A 25 4.49 0.45 0.73
C CYS A 25 4.36 -0.28 -0.62
N PRO A 26 4.20 -1.62 -0.67
CA PRO A 26 4.15 -2.33 -1.93
C PRO A 26 2.93 -1.94 -2.76
N ILE A 27 3.13 -1.86 -4.07
CA ILE A 27 2.04 -1.80 -5.05
C ILE A 27 1.52 -3.22 -5.23
N ALA A 28 0.30 -3.48 -4.75
CA ALA A 28 -0.29 -4.81 -4.78
C ALA A 28 -1.80 -4.76 -5.12
N ARG A 29 -2.28 -5.80 -5.79
CA ARG A 29 -3.72 -6.08 -5.87
C ARG A 29 -4.21 -6.71 -4.57
N ILE A 30 -5.48 -6.55 -4.26
CA ILE A 30 -6.05 -7.03 -2.98
C ILE A 30 -5.86 -8.54 -2.78
N ASP A 31 -5.89 -9.31 -3.87
CA ASP A 31 -5.63 -10.75 -3.91
C ASP A 31 -4.14 -11.11 -3.78
N GLU A 32 -3.23 -10.16 -3.98
CA GLU A 32 -1.79 -10.35 -3.86
C GLU A 32 -1.25 -9.95 -2.48
N VAL A 33 -1.98 -9.11 -1.72
CA VAL A 33 -1.51 -8.54 -0.44
C VAL A 33 -1.04 -9.62 0.54
N ALA A 34 -1.86 -10.65 0.77
CA ALA A 34 -1.52 -11.72 1.71
C ALA A 34 -0.31 -12.55 1.26
N THR A 35 -0.05 -12.61 -0.04
CA THR A 35 1.12 -13.33 -0.57
C THR A 35 2.38 -12.49 -0.49
N ILE A 36 2.28 -11.18 -0.74
CA ILE A 36 3.42 -10.25 -0.70
C ILE A 36 3.86 -9.96 0.73
N LEU A 37 2.91 -9.76 1.65
CA LEU A 37 3.15 -9.44 3.07
C LEU A 37 3.38 -10.71 3.91
N CYS A 38 4.35 -11.51 3.48
CA CYS A 38 4.85 -12.69 4.17
C CYS A 38 6.33 -12.52 4.51
N GLU A 39 6.86 -13.44 5.31
CA GLU A 39 8.27 -13.41 5.72
C GLU A 39 9.23 -13.64 4.55
N THR A 40 10.42 -13.05 4.64
CA THR A 40 11.53 -13.23 3.68
C THR A 40 11.98 -14.70 3.58
N SER A 41 11.76 -15.51 4.61
CA SER A 41 11.95 -16.96 4.58
C SER A 41 11.08 -17.68 3.52
N GLU A 42 9.96 -17.06 3.13
CA GLU A 42 9.07 -17.51 2.05
C GLU A 42 9.36 -16.80 0.71
N GLY A 43 10.45 -16.03 0.62
CA GLY A 43 10.82 -15.23 -0.55
C GLY A 43 9.97 -13.96 -0.72
N ARG A 44 9.46 -13.41 0.39
CA ARG A 44 8.55 -12.25 0.44
C ARG A 44 9.21 -11.07 1.16
N ILE A 45 8.46 -10.01 1.50
CA ILE A 45 9.10 -8.71 1.84
C ILE A 45 9.28 -8.42 3.33
N LEU A 46 8.64 -9.15 4.24
CA LEU A 46 8.68 -8.86 5.67
C LEU A 46 9.84 -9.57 6.37
N SER A 47 10.54 -8.92 7.30
CA SER A 47 11.60 -9.59 8.06
C SER A 47 11.06 -10.60 9.08
N ARG A 48 9.82 -10.42 9.56
CA ARG A 48 9.14 -11.28 10.54
C ARG A 48 7.62 -11.08 10.50
N THR A 49 6.89 -11.94 11.22
CA THR A 49 5.45 -11.75 11.48
C THR A 49 5.15 -10.69 12.55
N GLY A 50 3.88 -10.27 12.62
CA GLY A 50 3.41 -9.30 13.63
C GLY A 50 3.84 -7.87 13.34
N LEU A 51 3.83 -7.49 12.06
CA LEU A 51 4.21 -6.17 11.57
C LEU A 51 3.00 -5.44 10.98
N VAL A 52 3.06 -4.11 10.96
CA VAL A 52 2.10 -3.25 10.25
C VAL A 52 2.71 -2.72 8.96
N GLU A 53 1.89 -2.60 7.91
CA GLU A 53 2.31 -2.14 6.59
C GLU A 53 1.19 -1.35 5.91
N ALA A 54 1.56 -0.33 5.14
CA ALA A 54 0.64 0.36 4.24
C ALA A 54 0.70 -0.31 2.86
N GLY A 55 -0.45 -0.60 2.25
CA GLY A 55 -0.50 -1.09 0.87
C GLY A 55 -0.89 0.04 -0.09
N ALA A 56 -0.09 0.28 -1.13
CA ALA A 56 -0.52 1.20 -2.19
C ALA A 56 -1.66 0.55 -2.99
N LYS A 57 -2.90 1.04 -2.79
CA LYS A 57 -4.11 0.59 -3.49
C LYS A 57 -4.08 1.00 -4.98
N LEU A 58 -3.21 0.42 -5.78
CA LEU A 58 -3.31 0.56 -7.25
C LEU A 58 -4.59 -0.14 -7.77
N ALA A 59 -5.02 -1.22 -7.11
CA ALA A 59 -6.05 -2.11 -7.64
C ALA A 59 -7.51 -1.68 -7.45
N MET A 60 -7.84 -0.81 -6.50
CA MET A 60 -9.25 -0.39 -6.34
C MET A 60 -9.71 0.60 -7.42
N MET A 61 -8.80 1.30 -8.07
CA MET A 61 -9.12 2.35 -9.05
C MET A 61 -8.76 2.00 -10.50
N THR A 62 -8.04 0.90 -10.70
CA THR A 62 -7.62 0.43 -12.04
C THR A 62 -8.22 -0.92 -12.42
N ARG A 63 -9.17 -1.46 -11.65
CA ARG A 63 -9.94 -2.65 -12.04
C ARG A 63 -10.64 -2.37 -13.38
N GLY A 64 -10.21 -3.08 -14.43
CA GLY A 64 -10.70 -2.89 -15.81
C GLY A 64 -9.92 -1.86 -16.66
N LEU A 65 -8.91 -1.20 -16.09
CA LEU A 65 -8.06 -0.24 -16.79
C LEU A 65 -6.69 -0.86 -17.11
N SER A 66 -6.18 -0.61 -18.31
CA SER A 66 -4.80 -0.91 -18.66
C SER A 66 -3.94 0.31 -18.35
N PRO A 67 -2.94 0.24 -17.45
CA PRO A 67 -2.11 1.37 -17.08
C PRO A 67 -1.41 2.04 -18.27
N LYS A 68 -1.07 1.26 -19.31
CA LYS A 68 -0.46 1.75 -20.57
C LYS A 68 -1.45 2.46 -21.50
N ARG A 69 -2.75 2.51 -21.17
CA ARG A 69 -3.84 3.06 -22.01
C ARG A 69 -4.74 4.03 -21.25
N LEU A 70 -4.30 4.55 -20.10
CA LEU A 70 -5.06 5.56 -19.37
C LEU A 70 -5.13 6.85 -20.18
N THR A 71 -6.33 7.42 -20.29
CA THR A 71 -6.53 8.75 -20.86
C THR A 71 -6.18 9.83 -19.83
N GLY A 72 -5.87 11.04 -20.28
CA GLY A 72 -5.55 12.17 -19.39
C GLY A 72 -6.66 12.47 -18.36
N ALA A 73 -7.93 12.32 -18.75
CA ALA A 73 -9.06 12.49 -17.84
C ALA A 73 -9.13 11.40 -16.76
N GLN A 74 -8.79 10.15 -17.09
CA GLN A 74 -8.73 9.06 -16.11
C GLN A 74 -7.56 9.24 -15.14
N VAL A 75 -6.41 9.73 -15.63
CA VAL A 75 -5.26 10.09 -14.79
C VAL A 75 -5.62 11.23 -13.83
N SER A 76 -6.27 12.29 -14.33
CA SER A 76 -6.71 13.41 -13.51
C SER A 76 -7.72 12.98 -12.44
N ALA A 77 -8.71 12.15 -12.80
CA ALA A 77 -9.69 11.62 -11.84
C ALA A 77 -9.05 10.68 -10.78
N LEU A 78 -8.01 9.93 -11.17
CA LEU A 78 -7.20 9.17 -10.23
C LEU A 78 -6.53 10.09 -9.21
N ILE A 79 -5.86 11.16 -9.69
CA ILE A 79 -5.13 12.12 -8.88
C ILE A 79 -6.06 12.90 -7.93
N THR A 80 -7.17 13.44 -8.43
CA THR A 80 -8.12 14.22 -7.62
C THR A 80 -8.77 13.41 -6.51
N LYS A 81 -8.97 12.10 -6.69
CA LYS A 81 -9.57 11.24 -5.67
C LYS A 81 -8.66 11.00 -4.46
N PHE A 82 -7.36 11.23 -4.60
CA PHE A 82 -6.41 11.13 -3.48
C PHE A 82 -6.27 12.44 -2.69
N ASP A 83 -7.01 13.49 -3.03
CA ASP A 83 -6.95 14.82 -2.38
C ASP A 83 -5.49 15.29 -2.20
N LEU A 84 -4.66 15.05 -3.22
CA LEU A 84 -3.28 15.47 -3.23
C LEU A 84 -3.21 16.91 -3.71
N ASP A 85 -3.09 17.84 -2.77
CA ASP A 85 -2.63 19.19 -3.06
C ASP A 85 -1.14 19.13 -3.43
N TRP A 86 -0.85 19.59 -4.64
CA TRP A 86 0.47 19.81 -5.21
C TRP A 86 0.46 21.12 -5.97
#